data_AF-A0A523PEQ4-F1
#
_entry.id   AF-A0A523PEQ4-F1
#
_cell.length_a   1.000
_cell.length_b   1.000
_cell.length_c   1.000
_cell.angle_alpha   90.00
_cell.angle_beta   90.00
_cell.angle_gamma   90.00
#
_symmetry.space_group_name_H-M   'P 1'
#
loop_
_entity.id
_entity.type
_entity.pdbx_description
1 polymer ?
#
loop_
_entity_poly.entity_id
_entity_poly.type
_entity_poly.pdbx_seq_one_letter_code
_entity_poly.pdbx_strand_id
1 'polypeptide(L)'
;MPASDQNRLGRLLMTSAIVLALGAILVRGIAPPRSGLQDARWRSGAHLEQPLQLLSAGAIHRRGELDERVSAELAGAWREARDLAFGLEGCPALRDWLEEQDGQRVELLVGQLRDGGPGDALAALTIVFQVARATKWTPGFPAHAEHAERLGGLLADWLARWGEAGVAEPGLHEAALVAALFYGRVMGVAWSAPAFGYNAASLDRARRFLLELTGAGAGGRTRFGQALQARYGRAFAALQADEEDAFFAAFAEECALLLPDLDGTCDD
;
A
#
# COMPACT_ATOMS: atom_id res chain seq x y z
N MET A 1 -9.25 -58.42 22.01
CA MET A 1 -8.95 -56.99 21.89
C MET A 1 -9.23 -56.57 20.46
N PRO A 2 -10.20 -55.67 20.21
CA PRO A 2 -10.71 -55.43 18.87
C PRO A 2 -9.85 -54.39 18.13
N ALA A 3 -9.22 -54.81 17.03
CA ALA A 3 -8.52 -53.94 16.08
C ALA A 3 -9.47 -53.16 15.14
N SER A 4 -10.79 -53.24 15.35
CA SER A 4 -11.78 -52.64 14.44
C SER A 4 -12.07 -51.17 14.70
N ASP A 5 -11.83 -50.66 15.92
CA ASP A 5 -12.19 -49.28 16.28
C ASP A 5 -11.13 -48.26 15.88
N GLN A 6 -9.84 -48.64 15.85
CA GLN A 6 -8.76 -47.76 15.37
C GLN A 6 -8.93 -47.39 13.89
N ASN A 7 -9.42 -48.31 13.06
CA ASN A 7 -9.66 -48.07 11.64
C ASN A 7 -10.86 -47.14 11.37
N ARG A 8 -11.83 -47.05 12.30
CA ARG A 8 -12.96 -46.12 12.17
C ARG A 8 -12.59 -44.70 12.56
N LEU A 9 -11.81 -44.55 13.64
CA LEU A 9 -11.28 -43.25 14.08
C LEU A 9 -10.32 -42.64 13.06
N GLY A 10 -9.42 -43.44 12.47
CA GLY A 10 -8.51 -42.96 11.42
C GLY A 10 -9.25 -42.48 10.16
N ARG A 11 -10.30 -43.21 9.74
CA ARG A 11 -11.12 -42.81 8.58
C ARG A 11 -11.90 -41.53 8.83
N LEU A 12 -12.50 -41.37 10.02
CA LEU A 12 -13.26 -40.17 10.38
C LEU A 12 -12.37 -38.91 10.40
N LEU A 13 -11.19 -38.99 11.02
CA LEU A 13 -10.23 -37.87 11.08
C LEU A 13 -9.74 -37.47 9.69
N MET A 14 -9.46 -38.45 8.82
CA MET A 14 -9.02 -38.19 7.46
C MET A 14 -10.12 -37.53 6.61
N THR A 15 -11.38 -37.96 6.73
CA THR A 15 -12.51 -37.28 6.06
C THR A 15 -12.71 -35.85 6.57
N SER A 16 -12.60 -35.61 7.87
CA SER A 16 -12.72 -34.25 8.44
C SER A 16 -11.60 -33.33 7.95
N ALA A 17 -10.37 -33.82 7.89
CA ALA A 17 -9.24 -33.05 7.36
C ALA A 17 -9.41 -32.71 5.88
N ILE A 18 -9.93 -33.63 5.07
CA ILE A 18 -10.22 -33.39 3.64
C ILE A 18 -11.33 -32.36 3.46
N VAL A 19 -12.41 -32.44 4.25
CA VAL A 19 -13.52 -31.47 4.19
C VAL A 19 -13.06 -30.08 4.63
N LEU A 20 -12.24 -29.98 5.68
CA LEU A 20 -11.66 -28.71 6.13
C LEU A 20 -10.70 -28.12 5.10
N ALA A 21 -9.86 -28.94 4.47
CA ALA A 21 -8.96 -28.51 3.40
C ALA A 21 -9.73 -28.04 2.15
N LEU A 22 -10.78 -28.78 1.74
CA LEU A 22 -11.64 -28.39 0.62
C LEU A 22 -12.43 -27.11 0.93
N GLY A 23 -12.92 -26.95 2.17
CA GLY A 23 -13.56 -25.71 2.63
C GLY A 23 -12.62 -24.51 2.58
N ALA A 24 -11.36 -24.68 3.04
CA ALA A 24 -10.35 -23.62 2.99
C ALA A 24 -9.95 -23.24 1.55
N ILE A 25 -9.95 -24.21 0.62
CA ILE A 25 -9.70 -23.98 -0.80
C ILE A 25 -10.89 -23.26 -1.45
N LEU A 26 -12.12 -23.64 -1.11
CA LEU A 26 -13.34 -23.01 -1.62
C LEU A 26 -13.50 -21.56 -1.14
N VAL A 27 -13.15 -21.24 0.11
CA VAL A 27 -13.17 -19.86 0.63
C VAL A 27 -12.11 -18.99 -0.05
N ARG A 28 -10.95 -19.56 -0.40
CA ARG A 28 -9.91 -18.84 -1.17
C ARG A 28 -10.19 -18.75 -2.68
N GLY A 29 -11.15 -19.52 -3.18
CA GLY A 29 -11.52 -19.57 -4.60
C GLY A 29 -12.68 -18.66 -5.01
N ILE A 30 -13.36 -18.02 -4.05
CA ILE A 30 -14.35 -16.97 -4.37
C ILE A 30 -13.56 -15.74 -4.81
N ALA A 31 -13.32 -15.65 -6.12
CA ALA A 31 -12.91 -14.39 -6.71
C ALA A 31 -13.96 -13.34 -6.31
N PRO A 32 -13.56 -12.19 -5.73
CA PRO A 32 -14.50 -11.13 -5.48
C PRO A 32 -15.22 -10.81 -6.80
N PRO A 33 -16.54 -10.57 -6.77
CA PRO A 33 -17.29 -10.29 -7.99
C PRO A 33 -16.58 -9.15 -8.73
N ARG A 34 -16.02 -9.45 -9.91
CA ARG A 34 -15.41 -8.44 -10.78
C ARG A 34 -16.50 -7.44 -11.13
N SER A 35 -16.41 -6.26 -10.54
CA SER A 35 -17.39 -5.18 -10.59
C SER A 35 -17.36 -4.45 -11.93
N GLY A 36 -17.83 -5.11 -13.00
CA GLY A 36 -17.90 -4.50 -14.34
C GLY A 36 -18.71 -3.19 -14.41
N LEU A 37 -19.57 -2.91 -13.42
CA LEU A 37 -20.30 -1.64 -13.28
C LEU A 37 -19.44 -0.50 -12.69
N GLN A 38 -18.43 -0.80 -11.88
CA GLN A 38 -17.56 0.23 -11.29
C GLN A 38 -16.52 0.73 -12.30
N ASP A 39 -15.98 -0.17 -13.13
CA ASP A 39 -15.10 0.20 -14.24
C ASP A 39 -15.79 1.15 -15.22
N ALA A 40 -17.10 0.96 -15.43
CA ALA A 40 -17.90 1.85 -16.26
C ALA A 40 -18.03 3.26 -15.65
N ARG A 41 -18.28 3.41 -14.34
CA ARG A 41 -18.33 4.72 -13.67
C ARG A 41 -16.99 5.44 -13.68
N TRP A 42 -15.89 4.72 -13.45
CA TRP A 42 -14.55 5.29 -13.49
C TRP A 42 -14.21 5.85 -14.88
N ARG A 43 -14.63 5.14 -15.93
CA ARG A 43 -14.43 5.54 -17.33
C ARG A 43 -15.45 6.57 -17.82
N SER A 44 -16.65 6.64 -17.22
CA SER A 44 -17.70 7.58 -17.60
C SER A 44 -17.74 8.86 -16.76
N GLY A 45 -17.11 8.88 -15.58
CA GLY A 45 -16.99 10.06 -14.73
C GLY A 45 -16.07 11.12 -15.34
N ALA A 46 -16.32 12.40 -15.04
CA ALA A 46 -15.48 13.51 -15.50
C ALA A 46 -14.01 13.22 -15.17
N HIS A 47 -13.16 13.12 -16.20
CA HIS A 47 -11.74 12.80 -16.07
C HIS A 47 -11.08 13.61 -14.94
N LEU A 48 -10.36 12.95 -14.02
CA LEU A 48 -9.53 13.67 -13.05
C LEU A 48 -8.37 14.28 -13.82
N GLU A 49 -8.42 15.59 -14.06
CA GLU A 49 -7.39 16.27 -14.85
C GLU A 49 -5.99 16.13 -14.23
N GLN A 50 -5.92 16.00 -12.91
CA GLN A 50 -4.65 15.92 -12.17
C GLN A 50 -4.76 14.96 -10.97
N PRO A 51 -4.76 13.63 -11.19
CA PRO A 51 -4.94 12.64 -10.12
C PRO A 51 -3.85 12.73 -9.05
N LEU A 52 -2.63 13.14 -9.44
CA LEU A 52 -1.49 13.23 -8.52
C LEU A 52 -1.70 14.27 -7.40
N GLN A 53 -2.50 15.32 -7.63
CA GLN A 53 -2.79 16.30 -6.58
C GLN A 53 -3.63 15.71 -5.43
N LEU A 54 -4.27 14.56 -5.63
CA LEU A 54 -4.96 13.85 -4.54
C LEU A 54 -3.97 13.12 -3.62
N LEU A 55 -2.70 13.00 -4.01
CA LEU A 55 -1.63 12.46 -3.16
C LEU A 55 -0.81 13.56 -2.48
N SER A 56 -0.85 14.80 -2.96
CA SER A 56 -0.11 15.93 -2.39
C SER A 56 -0.88 16.64 -1.26
N ALA A 57 -0.25 17.63 -0.62
CA ALA A 57 -0.91 18.49 0.37
C ALA A 57 -2.20 19.15 -0.14
N GLY A 58 -2.32 19.35 -1.46
CA GLY A 58 -3.51 19.90 -2.10
C GLY A 58 -4.75 18.99 -2.03
N ALA A 59 -4.59 17.72 -1.63
CA ALA A 59 -5.68 16.75 -1.53
C ALA A 59 -6.83 17.24 -0.66
N ILE A 60 -6.58 18.04 0.37
CA ILE A 60 -7.61 18.57 1.26
C ILE A 60 -8.68 19.38 0.52
N HIS A 61 -8.28 20.11 -0.53
CA HIS A 61 -9.19 20.93 -1.34
C HIS A 61 -9.94 20.11 -2.40
N ARG A 62 -9.47 18.89 -2.69
CA ARG A 62 -9.97 18.03 -3.76
C ARG A 62 -10.58 16.73 -3.26
N ARG A 63 -10.61 16.50 -1.94
CA ARG A 63 -11.10 15.26 -1.33
C ARG A 63 -12.54 14.90 -1.69
N GLY A 64 -13.37 15.89 -2.03
CA GLY A 64 -14.75 15.69 -2.50
C GLY A 64 -14.85 15.06 -3.89
N GLU A 65 -13.82 15.18 -4.74
CA GLU A 65 -13.81 14.56 -6.07
C GLU A 65 -13.78 13.03 -6.02
N LEU A 66 -13.32 12.46 -4.89
CA LEU A 66 -13.31 11.02 -4.68
C LEU A 66 -14.66 10.49 -4.18
N ASP A 67 -15.54 11.33 -3.62
CA ASP A 67 -16.86 10.90 -3.12
C ASP A 67 -17.75 10.35 -4.23
N GLU A 68 -17.58 10.86 -5.45
CA GLU A 68 -18.31 10.42 -6.64
C GLU A 68 -17.71 9.16 -7.29
N ARG A 69 -16.47 8.82 -6.91
CA ARG A 69 -15.65 7.76 -7.53
C ARG A 69 -15.57 6.50 -6.69
N VAL A 70 -15.70 6.64 -5.37
CA VAL A 70 -15.82 5.50 -4.47
C VAL A 70 -17.11 4.74 -4.76
N SER A 71 -17.01 3.42 -4.70
CA SER A 71 -18.12 2.50 -4.88
C SER A 71 -19.26 2.84 -3.92
N ALA A 72 -20.51 2.72 -4.39
CA ALA A 72 -21.68 3.11 -3.61
C ALA A 72 -21.79 2.34 -2.28
N GLU A 73 -21.29 1.10 -2.27
CA GLU A 73 -21.23 0.23 -1.08
C GLU A 73 -20.30 0.81 0.00
N LEU A 74 -19.19 1.43 -0.38
CA LEU A 74 -18.18 1.97 0.53
C LEU A 74 -18.30 3.48 0.76
N ALA A 75 -19.14 4.20 0.01
CA ALA A 75 -19.23 5.66 0.05
C ALA A 75 -19.53 6.26 1.44
N GLY A 76 -20.33 5.56 2.25
CA GLY A 76 -20.61 5.96 3.64
C GLY A 76 -19.35 5.89 4.51
N ALA A 77 -18.75 4.70 4.59
CA ALA A 77 -17.53 4.45 5.35
C ALA A 77 -16.36 5.32 4.86
N TRP A 78 -16.26 5.56 3.55
CA TRP A 78 -15.31 6.48 2.95
C TRP A 78 -15.40 7.89 3.51
N ARG A 79 -16.59 8.50 3.55
CA ARG A 79 -16.72 9.86 4.07
C ARG A 79 -16.29 9.94 5.53
N GLU A 80 -16.67 8.95 6.33
CA GLU A 80 -16.27 8.87 7.74
C GLU A 80 -14.75 8.75 7.89
N ALA A 81 -14.12 7.78 7.22
CA ALA A 81 -12.67 7.57 7.30
C ALA A 81 -11.86 8.74 6.73
N ARG A 82 -12.36 9.37 5.66
CA ARG A 82 -11.79 10.58 5.09
C ARG A 82 -11.85 11.73 6.08
N ASP A 83 -12.99 11.96 6.70
CA ASP A 83 -13.12 13.06 7.66
C ASP A 83 -12.22 12.84 8.89
N LEU A 84 -12.06 11.59 9.34
CA LEU A 84 -11.08 11.22 10.37
C LEU A 84 -9.63 11.50 9.93
N ALA A 85 -9.19 10.98 8.78
CA ALA A 85 -7.80 11.12 8.33
C ALA A 85 -7.42 12.57 7.96
N PHE A 86 -8.36 13.32 7.38
CA PHE A 86 -8.12 14.73 7.01
C PHE A 86 -8.34 15.71 8.17
N GLY A 87 -9.03 15.29 9.24
CA GLY A 87 -9.21 16.05 10.47
C GLY A 87 -8.21 15.70 11.57
N LEU A 88 -7.20 14.89 11.26
CA LEU A 88 -6.18 14.49 12.20
C LEU A 88 -5.27 15.68 12.54
N GLU A 89 -5.17 16.01 13.82
CA GLU A 89 -4.38 17.12 14.36
C GLU A 89 -3.33 16.60 15.35
N GLY A 90 -2.29 17.40 15.62
CA GLY A 90 -1.32 17.13 16.69
C GLY A 90 -0.24 16.10 16.39
N CYS A 91 -0.09 15.66 15.14
CA CYS A 91 0.98 14.77 14.68
C CYS A 91 1.21 13.52 15.56
N PRO A 92 0.16 12.69 15.80
CA PRO A 92 0.34 11.50 16.61
C PRO A 92 1.32 10.52 15.94
N ALA A 93 1.95 9.67 16.76
CA ALA A 93 2.76 8.59 16.23
C ALA A 93 1.89 7.64 15.39
N LEU A 94 2.32 7.33 14.17
CA LEU A 94 1.50 6.60 13.20
C LEU A 94 0.98 5.27 13.76
N ARG A 95 1.86 4.49 14.39
CA ARG A 95 1.50 3.15 14.88
C ARG A 95 0.46 3.26 15.99
N ASP A 96 0.70 4.14 16.95
CA ASP A 96 -0.19 4.33 18.11
C ASP A 96 -1.59 4.73 17.63
N TRP A 97 -1.66 5.69 16.71
CA TRP A 97 -2.93 6.10 16.13
C TRP A 97 -3.63 4.96 15.37
N LEU A 98 -2.89 4.17 14.58
CA LEU A 98 -3.44 3.00 13.88
C LEU A 98 -3.93 1.89 14.83
N GLU A 99 -3.40 1.83 16.06
CA GLU A 99 -3.86 0.88 17.08
C GLU A 99 -5.12 1.36 17.81
N GLU A 100 -5.46 2.66 17.73
CA GLU A 100 -6.71 3.21 18.24
C GLU A 100 -7.93 2.83 17.38
N GLN A 101 -9.14 3.00 17.94
CA GLN A 101 -10.38 2.62 17.29
C GLN A 101 -10.57 3.30 15.92
N ASP A 102 -10.27 4.59 15.82
CA ASP A 102 -10.44 5.36 14.59
C ASP A 102 -9.38 4.97 13.55
N GLY A 103 -8.12 4.78 13.96
CA GLY A 103 -7.07 4.30 13.07
C GLY A 103 -7.35 2.90 12.52
N GLN A 104 -7.82 1.96 13.35
CA GLN A 104 -8.23 0.63 12.90
C GLN A 104 -9.41 0.68 11.91
N ARG A 105 -10.35 1.61 12.11
CA ARG A 105 -11.47 1.81 11.18
C ARG A 105 -10.96 2.30 9.81
N VAL A 106 -10.04 3.27 9.82
CA VAL A 106 -9.42 3.78 8.60
C VAL A 106 -8.64 2.68 7.88
N GLU A 107 -7.83 1.91 8.61
CA GLU A 107 -7.04 0.82 8.03
C GLU A 107 -7.92 -0.27 7.42
N LEU A 108 -8.98 -0.69 8.12
CA LEU A 108 -9.94 -1.67 7.61
C LEU A 108 -10.55 -1.20 6.28
N LEU A 109 -10.95 0.08 6.21
CA LEU A 109 -11.49 0.64 4.98
C LEU A 109 -10.45 0.70 3.86
N VAL A 110 -9.20 1.09 4.15
CA VAL A 110 -8.11 1.09 3.16
C VAL A 110 -7.96 -0.31 2.55
N GLY A 111 -8.03 -1.36 3.36
CA GLY A 111 -8.03 -2.75 2.89
C GLY A 111 -9.21 -3.06 1.94
N GLN A 112 -10.43 -2.63 2.29
CA GLN A 112 -11.63 -2.83 1.47
C GLN A 112 -11.57 -2.06 0.14
N LEU A 113 -11.18 -0.78 0.19
CA LEU A 113 -11.07 0.09 -0.97
C LEU A 113 -10.00 -0.39 -1.95
N ARG A 114 -8.86 -0.87 -1.42
CA ARG A 114 -7.79 -1.47 -2.25
C ARG A 114 -8.32 -2.65 -3.08
N ASP A 115 -9.26 -3.43 -2.56
CA ASP A 115 -9.76 -4.60 -3.28
C ASP A 115 -10.87 -4.27 -4.30
N GLY A 116 -11.34 -3.02 -4.31
CA GLY A 116 -12.40 -2.49 -5.18
C GLY A 116 -11.96 -2.13 -6.61
N GLY A 117 -12.61 -1.12 -7.19
CA GLY A 117 -12.30 -0.60 -8.53
C GLY A 117 -11.21 0.48 -8.54
N PRO A 118 -10.84 1.04 -9.71
CA PRO A 118 -9.77 2.05 -9.79
C PRO A 118 -10.04 3.32 -8.96
N GLY A 119 -11.31 3.72 -8.82
CA GLY A 119 -11.71 4.85 -7.97
C GLY A 119 -11.50 4.57 -6.49
N ASP A 120 -11.89 3.37 -6.03
CA ASP A 120 -11.65 2.93 -4.67
C ASP A 120 -10.15 2.83 -4.38
N ALA A 121 -9.37 2.30 -5.33
CA ALA A 121 -7.92 2.20 -5.20
C ALA A 121 -7.25 3.56 -5.03
N LEU A 122 -7.65 4.57 -5.82
CA LEU A 122 -7.12 5.93 -5.67
C LEU A 122 -7.52 6.53 -4.32
N ALA A 123 -8.75 6.29 -3.87
CA ALA A 123 -9.23 6.73 -2.57
C ALA A 123 -8.45 6.10 -1.42
N ALA A 124 -8.18 4.79 -1.48
CA ALA A 124 -7.33 4.08 -0.53
C ALA A 124 -5.94 4.72 -0.44
N LEU A 125 -5.29 4.94 -1.59
CA LEU A 125 -3.95 5.52 -1.63
C LEU A 125 -3.93 6.96 -1.12
N THR A 126 -4.95 7.75 -1.45
CA THR A 126 -5.13 9.13 -0.97
C THR A 126 -5.18 9.17 0.57
N ILE A 127 -5.89 8.24 1.19
CA ILE A 127 -5.94 8.13 2.67
C ILE A 127 -4.59 7.73 3.23
N VAL A 128 -3.90 6.75 2.64
CA VAL A 128 -2.56 6.34 3.10
C VAL A 128 -1.59 7.53 3.07
N PHE A 129 -1.62 8.34 2.01
CA PHE A 129 -0.78 9.54 1.90
C PHE A 129 -1.19 10.63 2.89
N GLN A 130 -2.49 10.83 3.12
CA GLN A 130 -2.96 11.80 4.10
C GLN A 130 -2.59 11.39 5.52
N VAL A 131 -2.75 10.11 5.88
CA VAL A 131 -2.31 9.57 7.17
C VAL A 131 -0.80 9.74 7.31
N ALA A 132 -0.02 9.42 6.28
CA ALA A 132 1.43 9.62 6.30
C ALA A 132 1.84 11.09 6.49
N ARG A 133 1.06 12.04 5.98
CA ARG A 133 1.31 13.48 6.17
C ARG A 133 0.98 13.94 7.58
N ALA A 134 -0.09 13.42 8.15
CA ALA A 134 -0.65 13.90 9.40
C ALA A 134 -0.08 13.16 10.63
N THR A 135 0.72 12.11 10.43
CA THR A 135 1.29 11.31 11.52
C THR A 135 2.81 11.28 11.45
N LYS A 136 3.43 11.09 12.62
CA LYS A 136 4.87 10.87 12.70
C LYS A 136 5.21 9.42 12.35
N TRP A 137 5.99 9.22 11.30
CA TRP A 137 6.49 7.91 10.89
C TRP A 137 8.00 7.83 10.69
N THR A 138 8.71 8.97 10.71
CA THR A 138 10.16 8.93 10.92
C THR A 138 10.48 8.68 12.39
N PRO A 139 11.50 7.87 12.67
CA PRO A 139 11.94 7.62 14.03
C PRO A 139 12.44 8.93 14.65
N GLY A 140 11.82 9.32 15.78
CA GLY A 140 12.43 10.26 16.72
C GLY A 140 13.53 9.57 17.53
N PHE A 141 14.06 10.24 18.55
CA PHE A 141 14.82 9.55 19.59
C PHE A 141 13.86 9.15 20.73
N PRO A 142 13.78 7.87 21.15
CA PRO A 142 14.47 6.69 20.61
C PRO A 142 13.87 6.21 19.28
N ALA A 143 14.69 5.54 18.48
CA ALA A 143 14.37 5.30 17.08
C ALA A 143 13.49 4.05 16.86
N HIS A 144 12.24 4.31 16.46
CA HIS A 144 11.20 3.31 16.26
C HIS A 144 11.00 3.01 14.76
N ALA A 145 11.62 1.93 14.26
CA ALA A 145 11.47 1.48 12.87
C ALA A 145 10.01 1.08 12.53
N GLU A 146 9.26 0.65 13.54
CA GLU A 146 7.91 0.11 13.41
C GLU A 146 6.89 1.05 12.77
N HIS A 147 7.02 2.37 12.95
CA HIS A 147 6.13 3.33 12.30
C HIS A 147 6.34 3.31 10.77
N ALA A 148 7.59 3.46 10.34
CA ALA A 148 7.93 3.37 8.93
C ALA A 148 7.61 1.98 8.34
N GLU A 149 7.88 0.89 9.07
CA GLU A 149 7.50 -0.45 8.62
C GLU A 149 5.98 -0.61 8.46
N ARG A 150 5.19 -0.02 9.36
CA ARG A 150 3.72 -0.05 9.28
C ARG A 150 3.20 0.69 8.04
N LEU A 151 3.70 1.90 7.78
CA LEU A 151 3.35 2.65 6.57
C LEU A 151 3.81 1.94 5.29
N GLY A 152 5.04 1.41 5.31
CA GLY A 152 5.59 0.61 4.22
C GLY A 152 4.73 -0.63 3.94
N GLY A 153 4.18 -1.26 4.98
CA GLY A 153 3.19 -2.33 4.86
C GLY A 153 1.94 -1.91 4.09
N LEU A 154 1.30 -0.80 4.45
CA LEU A 154 0.10 -0.28 3.75
C LEU A 154 0.38 0.01 2.27
N LEU A 155 1.54 0.60 1.97
CA LEU A 155 1.96 0.89 0.59
C LEU A 155 2.26 -0.38 -0.20
N ALA A 156 3.00 -1.33 0.37
CA ALA A 156 3.31 -2.61 -0.27
C ALA A 156 2.02 -3.39 -0.58
N ASP A 157 1.09 -3.40 0.37
CA ASP A 157 -0.22 -4.00 0.22
C ASP A 157 -0.99 -3.42 -0.96
N TRP A 158 -1.03 -2.09 -1.08
CA TRP A 158 -1.65 -1.41 -2.21
C TRP A 158 -0.94 -1.72 -3.53
N LEU A 159 0.39 -1.63 -3.56
CA LEU A 159 1.22 -1.87 -4.74
C LEU A 159 1.15 -3.33 -5.22
N ALA A 160 1.05 -4.30 -4.31
CA ALA A 160 0.88 -5.70 -4.68
C ALA A 160 -0.40 -5.94 -5.48
N ARG A 161 -1.47 -5.18 -5.16
CA ARG A 161 -2.76 -5.28 -5.85
C ARG A 161 -2.82 -4.44 -7.13
N TRP A 162 -2.30 -3.21 -7.07
CA TRP A 162 -2.50 -2.17 -8.08
C TRP A 162 -1.24 -1.71 -8.80
N GLY A 163 -0.05 -2.20 -8.49
CA GLY A 163 1.17 -1.77 -9.18
C GLY A 163 1.08 -1.97 -10.69
N GLU A 164 1.03 -3.23 -11.15
CA GLU A 164 0.98 -3.55 -12.58
C GLU A 164 -0.34 -3.12 -13.25
N ALA A 165 -1.47 -3.25 -12.55
CA ALA A 165 -2.76 -2.82 -13.08
C ALA A 165 -2.88 -1.30 -13.17
N GLY A 166 -2.39 -0.59 -12.15
CA GLY A 166 -2.49 0.86 -12.01
C GLY A 166 -1.69 1.60 -13.07
N VAL A 167 -0.52 1.09 -13.48
CA VAL A 167 0.23 1.68 -14.61
C VAL A 167 -0.48 1.51 -15.96
N ALA A 168 -1.40 0.55 -16.10
CA ALA A 168 -2.24 0.44 -17.29
C ALA A 168 -3.48 1.35 -17.23
N GLU A 169 -3.85 1.83 -16.04
CA GLU A 169 -5.04 2.64 -15.83
C GLU A 169 -4.69 4.14 -15.77
N PRO A 170 -5.18 4.97 -16.72
CA PRO A 170 -4.73 6.35 -16.86
C PRO A 170 -4.81 7.22 -15.60
N GLY A 171 -5.87 7.07 -14.79
CA GLY A 171 -6.01 7.85 -13.56
C GLY A 171 -5.28 7.26 -12.33
N LEU A 172 -4.63 6.10 -12.48
CA LEU A 172 -3.76 5.50 -11.46
C LEU A 172 -2.29 5.46 -11.87
N HIS A 173 -1.97 5.71 -13.14
CA HIS A 173 -0.63 5.50 -13.68
C HIS A 173 0.47 6.18 -12.87
N GLU A 174 0.40 7.50 -12.73
CA GLU A 174 1.40 8.25 -11.97
C GLU A 174 1.31 7.93 -10.47
N ALA A 175 0.10 7.70 -9.95
CA ALA A 175 -0.13 7.36 -8.55
C ALA A 175 0.59 6.05 -8.16
N ALA A 176 0.57 5.05 -9.04
CA ALA A 176 1.24 3.77 -8.81
C ALA A 176 2.76 3.92 -8.78
N LEU A 177 3.34 4.74 -9.67
CA LEU A 177 4.78 5.01 -9.66
C LEU A 177 5.19 5.78 -8.41
N VAL A 178 4.43 6.81 -8.05
CA VAL A 178 4.69 7.64 -6.86
C VAL A 178 4.54 6.84 -5.56
N ALA A 179 3.58 5.92 -5.49
CA ALA A 179 3.45 5.00 -4.36
C ALA A 179 4.70 4.11 -4.18
N ALA A 180 5.31 3.63 -5.27
CA ALA A 180 6.54 2.84 -5.19
C ALA A 180 7.75 3.68 -4.78
N LEU A 181 7.84 4.93 -5.25
CA LEU A 181 8.86 5.85 -4.78
C LEU A 181 8.73 6.06 -3.27
N PHE A 182 7.51 6.35 -2.82
CA PHE A 182 7.24 6.61 -1.42
C PHE A 182 7.49 5.38 -0.54
N TYR A 183 7.12 4.19 -1.03
CA TYR A 183 7.47 2.93 -0.39
C TYR A 183 8.99 2.79 -0.20
N GLY A 184 9.77 3.05 -1.25
CA GLY A 184 11.24 3.03 -1.17
C GLY A 184 11.78 3.99 -0.10
N ARG A 185 11.29 5.23 -0.07
CA ARG A 185 11.65 6.23 0.95
C ARG A 185 11.33 5.74 2.37
N VAL A 186 10.09 5.31 2.60
CA VAL A 186 9.60 4.85 3.91
C VAL A 186 10.41 3.66 4.41
N MET A 187 10.70 2.69 3.53
CA MET A 187 11.54 1.55 3.91
C MET A 187 13.00 1.93 4.16
N GLY A 188 13.51 2.97 3.49
CA GLY A 188 14.83 3.53 3.78
C GLY A 188 14.91 4.14 5.18
N VAL A 189 13.84 4.79 5.63
CA VAL A 189 13.69 5.27 7.01
C VAL A 189 13.65 4.10 8.01
N ALA A 190 12.91 3.02 7.70
CA ALA A 190 12.90 1.83 8.55
C ALA A 190 14.26 1.12 8.61
N TRP A 191 15.04 1.15 7.52
CA TRP A 191 16.39 0.60 7.44
C TRP A 191 17.40 1.38 8.29
N SER A 192 17.34 2.72 8.26
CA SER A 192 18.24 3.59 9.02
C SER A 192 17.81 3.84 10.47
N ALA A 193 16.65 3.34 10.89
CA ALA A 193 16.10 3.59 12.21
C ALA A 193 16.96 3.11 13.39
N PRO A 194 17.57 1.90 13.42
CA PRO A 194 18.29 1.45 14.63
C PRO A 194 19.38 2.44 15.08
N ALA A 195 19.47 2.69 16.40
CA ALA A 195 20.47 3.60 16.96
C ALA A 195 21.93 3.15 16.71
N PHE A 196 22.14 1.85 16.46
CA PHE A 196 23.42 1.27 16.06
C PHE A 196 23.19 0.31 14.89
N GLY A 197 23.96 0.50 13.81
CA GLY A 197 23.87 -0.33 12.60
C GLY A 197 22.60 -0.05 11.78
N TYR A 198 22.18 -1.04 10.99
CA TYR A 198 21.04 -0.94 10.08
C TYR A 198 20.09 -2.13 10.24
N ASN A 199 18.82 -1.92 9.93
CA ASN A 199 17.81 -2.98 9.88
C ASN A 199 17.82 -3.67 8.51
N ALA A 200 18.73 -4.64 8.33
CA ALA A 200 18.88 -5.40 7.08
C ALA A 200 17.57 -6.05 6.59
N ALA A 201 16.66 -6.43 7.51
CA ALA A 201 15.38 -7.02 7.12
C ALA A 201 14.48 -6.04 6.35
N SER A 202 14.57 -4.74 6.64
CA SER A 202 13.84 -3.70 5.89
C SER A 202 14.38 -3.52 4.48
N LEU A 203 15.70 -3.54 4.32
CA LEU A 203 16.35 -3.53 3.01
C LEU A 203 15.97 -4.76 2.19
N ASP A 204 16.12 -5.96 2.76
CA ASP A 204 15.83 -7.22 2.06
C ASP A 204 14.38 -7.28 1.57
N ARG A 205 13.43 -6.85 2.41
CA ARG A 205 12.01 -6.77 2.02
C ARG A 205 11.78 -5.76 0.90
N ALA A 206 12.29 -4.54 1.05
CA ALA A 206 12.09 -3.48 0.06
C ALA A 206 12.70 -3.85 -1.30
N ARG A 207 13.94 -4.32 -1.30
CA ARG A 207 14.66 -4.74 -2.50
C ARG A 207 13.95 -5.90 -3.18
N ARG A 208 13.58 -6.95 -2.43
CA ARG A 208 12.83 -8.09 -3.00
C ARG A 208 11.52 -7.64 -3.64
N PHE A 209 10.73 -6.86 -2.91
CA PHE A 209 9.42 -6.40 -3.37
C PHE A 209 9.54 -5.54 -4.65
N LEU A 210 10.43 -4.56 -4.66
CA LEU A 210 10.60 -3.67 -5.81
C LEU A 210 11.23 -4.39 -7.01
N LEU A 211 12.16 -5.33 -6.81
CA LEU A 211 12.71 -6.15 -7.90
C LEU A 211 11.65 -7.06 -8.53
N GLU A 212 10.76 -7.64 -7.71
CA GLU A 212 9.63 -8.44 -8.19
C GLU A 212 8.63 -7.57 -8.95
N LEU A 213 8.22 -6.44 -8.37
CA LEU A 213 7.25 -5.52 -8.96
C LEU A 213 7.72 -4.96 -10.31
N THR A 214 9.01 -4.64 -10.43
CA THR A 214 9.59 -4.09 -11.67
C THR A 214 10.03 -5.16 -12.67
N GLY A 215 10.18 -6.41 -12.23
CA GLY A 215 10.79 -7.49 -13.02
C GLY A 215 12.29 -7.31 -13.28
N ALA A 216 12.96 -6.38 -12.58
CA ALA A 216 14.37 -6.07 -12.81
C ALA A 216 15.31 -7.25 -12.49
N GLY A 217 14.92 -8.14 -11.57
CA GLY A 217 15.72 -9.31 -11.19
C GLY A 217 15.55 -10.55 -12.09
N ALA A 218 14.54 -10.59 -12.97
CA ALA A 218 14.14 -11.80 -13.69
C ALA A 218 14.27 -11.71 -15.22
N GLY A 219 14.93 -10.68 -15.76
CA GLY A 219 15.16 -10.52 -17.21
C GLY A 219 13.91 -10.22 -18.06
N GLY A 220 12.73 -10.10 -17.45
CA GLY A 220 11.46 -9.75 -18.09
C GLY A 220 10.84 -8.52 -17.44
N ARG A 221 11.04 -7.33 -18.04
CA ARG A 221 10.58 -6.03 -17.51
C ARG A 221 9.05 -5.99 -17.50
N THR A 222 8.45 -5.84 -16.32
CA THR A 222 7.00 -5.64 -16.16
C THR A 222 6.59 -4.30 -16.79
N ARG A 223 5.29 -4.08 -17.05
CA ARG A 223 4.84 -2.76 -17.52
C ARG A 223 5.15 -1.69 -16.47
N PHE A 224 5.01 -2.06 -15.19
CA PHE A 224 5.41 -1.21 -14.09
C PHE A 224 6.88 -0.82 -14.16
N GLY A 225 7.78 -1.81 -14.33
CA GLY A 225 9.21 -1.55 -14.46
C GLY A 225 9.56 -0.66 -15.65
N GLN A 226 8.90 -0.85 -16.79
CA GLN A 226 9.08 0.00 -17.98
C GLN A 226 8.62 1.44 -17.73
N ALA A 227 7.45 1.62 -17.09
CA ALA A 227 6.92 2.93 -16.74
C ALA A 227 7.83 3.64 -15.71
N LEU A 228 8.27 2.93 -14.67
CA LEU A 228 9.21 3.46 -13.68
C LEU A 228 10.54 3.84 -14.33
N GLN A 229 11.08 3.00 -15.21
CA GLN A 229 12.32 3.31 -15.94
C GLN A 229 12.17 4.57 -16.82
N ALA A 230 11.04 4.70 -17.52
CA ALA A 230 10.79 5.83 -18.41
C ALA A 230 10.59 7.15 -17.65
N ARG A 231 9.91 7.10 -16.49
CA ARG A 231 9.55 8.28 -15.71
C ARG A 231 10.59 8.66 -14.65
N TYR A 232 11.14 7.67 -13.96
CA TYR A 232 12.02 7.81 -12.80
C TYR A 232 13.27 6.93 -12.95
N GLY A 233 14.03 7.16 -14.03
CA GLY A 233 15.17 6.33 -14.41
C GLY A 233 16.25 6.18 -13.32
N ARG A 234 16.42 7.19 -12.45
CA ARG A 234 17.37 7.12 -11.31
C ARG A 234 16.92 6.10 -10.28
N ALA A 235 15.66 6.15 -9.84
CA ALA A 235 15.09 5.17 -8.92
C ALA A 235 15.12 3.76 -9.51
N PHE A 236 14.83 3.61 -10.80
CA PHE A 236 14.94 2.31 -11.48
C PHE A 236 16.38 1.79 -11.53
N ALA A 237 17.36 2.65 -11.84
CA ALA A 237 18.77 2.27 -11.86
C ALA A 237 19.28 1.82 -10.49
N ALA A 238 18.81 2.48 -9.42
CA ALA A 238 19.18 2.15 -8.04
C ALA A 238 18.74 0.74 -7.61
N LEU A 239 17.75 0.13 -8.24
CA LEU A 239 17.36 -1.26 -8.00
C LEU A 239 18.49 -2.26 -8.22
N GLN A 240 19.44 -1.92 -9.11
CA GLN A 240 20.60 -2.73 -9.44
C GLN A 240 21.88 -2.27 -8.73
N ALA A 241 21.79 -1.29 -7.83
CA ALA A 241 22.95 -0.82 -7.08
C ALA A 241 23.39 -1.87 -6.05
N ASP A 242 24.70 -2.12 -6.01
CA ASP A 242 25.34 -2.96 -4.99
C ASP A 242 25.41 -2.24 -3.63
N GLU A 243 25.47 -0.90 -3.64
CA GLU A 243 25.53 -0.07 -2.44
C GLU A 243 24.13 0.15 -1.84
N GLU A 244 23.96 -0.21 -0.57
CA GLU A 244 22.68 -0.13 0.15
C GLU A 244 22.18 1.32 0.32
N ASP A 245 23.08 2.26 0.65
CA ASP A 245 22.76 3.68 0.75
C ASP A 245 22.27 4.24 -0.60
N ALA A 246 22.93 3.86 -1.69
CA ALA A 246 22.57 4.31 -3.04
C ALA A 246 21.19 3.81 -3.46
N PHE A 247 20.79 2.61 -3.02
CA PHE A 247 19.45 2.06 -3.25
C PHE A 247 18.38 3.00 -2.69
N PHE A 248 18.45 3.36 -1.41
CA PHE A 248 17.43 4.20 -0.77
C PHE A 248 17.53 5.68 -1.11
N ALA A 249 18.74 6.22 -1.32
CA ALA A 249 18.96 7.62 -1.64
C ALA A 249 18.19 8.04 -2.90
N ALA A 250 18.18 7.20 -3.95
CA ALA A 250 17.48 7.52 -5.20
C ALA A 250 15.96 7.64 -4.99
N PHE A 251 15.35 6.78 -4.18
CA PHE A 251 13.91 6.88 -3.86
C PHE A 251 13.60 8.11 -2.99
N ALA A 252 14.47 8.41 -2.02
CA ALA A 252 14.32 9.57 -1.15
C ALA A 252 14.40 10.89 -1.94
N GLU A 253 15.35 11.01 -2.87
CA GLU A 253 15.50 12.20 -3.72
C GLU A 253 14.28 12.42 -4.62
N GLU A 254 13.82 11.39 -5.34
CA GLU A 254 12.64 11.51 -6.20
C GLU A 254 11.38 11.85 -5.38
N CYS A 255 11.24 11.26 -4.18
CA CYS A 255 10.13 11.60 -3.28
C CYS A 255 10.21 13.03 -2.77
N ALA A 256 11.40 13.52 -2.38
CA ALA A 256 11.54 14.88 -1.85
C ALA A 256 11.16 15.94 -2.91
N LEU A 257 11.39 15.65 -4.19
CA LEU A 257 10.99 16.52 -5.30
C LEU A 257 9.47 16.52 -5.54
N LEU A 258 8.81 15.37 -5.39
CA LEU A 258 7.38 15.21 -5.71
C LEU A 258 6.45 15.45 -4.52
N LEU A 259 6.92 15.11 -3.33
CA LEU A 259 6.17 15.04 -2.08
C LEU A 259 7.02 15.68 -0.95
N PRO A 260 7.35 16.98 -1.07
CA PRO A 260 8.21 17.66 -0.10
C PRO A 260 7.58 17.70 1.30
N ASP A 261 6.26 17.60 1.38
CA ASP A 261 5.42 17.60 2.58
C ASP A 261 5.31 16.22 3.27
N LEU A 262 5.95 15.18 2.73
CA LEU A 262 5.97 13.83 3.32
C LEU A 262 7.36 13.49 3.86
N ASP A 263 7.90 14.30 4.75
CA ASP A 263 9.18 14.05 5.42
C ASP A 263 9.11 13.11 6.61
N GLY A 264 7.89 12.79 7.04
CA GLY A 264 7.58 11.84 8.11
C GLY A 264 7.70 12.40 9.51
N THR A 265 7.98 13.68 9.58
CA THR A 265 7.56 14.56 10.66
C THR A 265 6.28 15.29 10.22
N CYS A 266 5.55 15.84 11.16
CA CYS A 266 4.59 16.90 10.86
C CYS A 266 5.16 18.12 11.57
N ASP A 267 5.91 18.93 10.82
CA ASP A 267 6.48 20.17 11.34
C ASP A 267 5.36 21.08 11.87
N ASP A 268 5.58 21.69 13.03
CA ASP A 268 4.85 22.86 13.56
C ASP A 268 5.36 24.16 12.88
#